data_AF-M2SFD2-F1
#
_entry.id   AF-M2SFD2-F1
#
_cell.length_a   1.000
_cell.length_b   1.000
_cell.length_c   1.000
_cell.angle_alpha   90.00
_cell.angle_beta   90.00
_cell.angle_gamma   90.00
#
_symmetry.space_group_name_H-M   'P 1'
#
loop_
_entity.id
_entity.type
_entity.pdbx_description
1 polymer ?
#
loop_
_entity_poly.entity_id
_entity_poly.type
_entity_poly.pdbx_seq_one_letter_code
_entity_poly.pdbx_strand_id
1 'polypeptide(L)'
;MYMQNHTLYGSLRPFGCSLLIGGVDQHGYSLHYIEPSGTTYGYFANGIGKGKQICKNELEKINFSQITCEEALVKLVEIIDLCHGEWKDKPYEIELSWISEKTNNIVKKVDKEMKQKIIDQVRNKQIHEN
;
A
#
# COMPACT_ATOMS: atom_id res chain seq x y z
N MET A 1 15.25 13.75 -9.35
CA MET A 1 15.30 14.83 -10.38
C MET A 1 14.86 14.38 -11.78
N TYR A 2 14.81 13.08 -12.12
CA TYR A 2 14.42 12.62 -13.46
C TYR A 2 12.95 12.91 -13.86
N MET A 3 11.99 12.67 -12.96
CA MET A 3 10.57 12.94 -13.25
C MET A 3 10.29 14.45 -13.44
N GLN A 4 10.93 15.30 -12.63
CA GLN A 4 10.81 16.76 -12.73
C GLN A 4 11.31 17.29 -14.08
N ASN A 5 12.36 16.71 -14.66
CA ASN A 5 12.83 17.16 -15.98
C ASN A 5 11.75 17.02 -17.07
N HIS A 6 10.86 16.03 -16.95
CA HIS A 6 9.76 15.81 -17.89
C HIS A 6 8.58 16.76 -17.68
N THR A 7 8.56 17.54 -16.59
CA THR A 7 7.61 18.63 -16.38
C THR A 7 8.19 20.00 -16.74
N LEU A 8 9.52 20.12 -16.77
CA LEU A 8 10.23 21.36 -17.10
C LEU A 8 10.43 21.56 -18.62
N TYR A 9 10.81 20.51 -19.35
CA TYR A 9 11.07 20.60 -20.79
C TYR A 9 9.81 20.32 -21.61
N GLY A 10 9.28 21.34 -22.29
CA GLY A 10 8.00 21.30 -23.02
C GLY A 10 7.93 20.35 -24.22
N SER A 11 9.04 19.73 -24.62
CA SER A 11 9.07 18.71 -25.69
C SER A 11 8.78 17.29 -25.19
N LEU A 12 8.62 17.09 -23.87
CA LEU A 12 8.38 15.79 -23.25
C LEU A 12 7.03 15.81 -22.51
N ARG A 13 6.35 14.65 -22.49
CA ARG A 13 5.15 14.50 -21.65
C ARG A 13 5.58 14.11 -20.23
N PRO A 14 4.93 14.68 -19.19
CA PRO A 14 5.11 14.24 -17.82
C PRO A 14 4.73 12.76 -17.63
N PHE A 15 5.33 12.14 -16.62
CA PHE A 15 4.94 10.79 -16.20
C PHE A 15 3.55 10.82 -15.58
N GLY A 16 2.59 10.09 -16.17
CA GLY A 16 1.23 9.97 -15.68
C GLY A 16 1.06 8.96 -14.52
N CYS A 17 2.07 8.78 -13.69
CA CYS A 17 2.05 7.83 -12.58
C CYS A 17 2.62 8.46 -11.30
N SER A 18 2.06 8.04 -10.17
CA SER A 18 2.66 8.25 -8.86
C SER A 18 3.22 6.92 -8.37
N LEU A 19 4.29 6.97 -7.58
CA LEU A 19 4.95 5.76 -7.08
C LEU A 19 4.96 5.76 -5.55
N LEU A 20 4.73 4.58 -4.98
CA LEU A 20 5.08 4.29 -3.59
C LEU A 20 6.32 3.41 -3.61
N ILE A 21 7.39 3.87 -2.96
CA ILE A 21 8.66 3.18 -2.87
C ILE A 21 8.93 2.89 -1.41
N GLY A 22 8.83 1.62 -1.04
CA GLY A 22 9.22 1.12 0.27
C GLY A 22 10.58 0.42 0.20
N GLY A 23 11.40 0.59 1.22
CA GLY A 23 12.71 -0.04 1.30
C GLY A 23 13.24 -0.10 2.72
N VAL A 24 14.40 -0.75 2.86
CA VAL A 24 15.15 -0.82 4.10
C VAL A 24 16.60 -0.47 3.80
N ASP A 25 17.17 0.40 4.61
CA ASP A 25 18.57 0.78 4.56
C ASP A 25 19.19 0.72 5.97
N GLN A 26 20.41 1.25 6.11
CA GLN A 26 21.12 1.33 7.38
C GLN A 26 20.41 2.18 8.46
N HIS A 27 19.47 3.04 8.06
CA HIS A 27 18.66 3.89 8.95
C HIS A 27 17.31 3.25 9.29
N GLY A 28 16.97 2.12 8.66
CA GLY A 28 15.77 1.34 8.93
C GLY A 28 14.80 1.31 7.74
N TYR A 29 13.55 1.02 8.02
CA TYR A 29 12.49 0.95 7.01
C TYR A 29 11.96 2.35 6.68
N SER A 30 11.77 2.61 5.40
CA SER A 30 11.23 3.89 4.92
C SER A 30 10.24 3.68 3.77
N LEU A 31 9.25 4.57 3.71
CA LEU A 31 8.26 4.62 2.63
C LEU A 31 8.22 6.03 2.06
N HIS A 32 8.43 6.11 0.74
CA HIS A 32 8.46 7.35 -0.02
C HIS A 32 7.35 7.36 -1.07
N TYR A 33 6.67 8.49 -1.16
CA TYR A 33 5.67 8.77 -2.19
C TYR A 33 6.26 9.77 -3.18
N ILE A 34 6.23 9.42 -4.46
CA ILE A 34 6.72 10.26 -5.55
C ILE A 34 5.54 10.70 -6.40
N GLU A 35 5.38 12.00 -6.53
CA GLU A 35 4.37 12.61 -7.39
C GLU A 35 4.86 12.80 -8.83
N PRO A 36 3.95 12.84 -9.82
CA PRO A 36 4.25 13.19 -11.20
C PRO A 36 5.07 14.46 -11.39
N SER A 37 4.94 15.43 -10.47
CA SER A 37 5.70 16.68 -10.45
C SER A 37 7.19 16.49 -10.20
N GLY A 38 7.58 15.33 -9.64
CA GLY A 38 8.92 15.04 -9.15
C GLY A 38 9.11 15.33 -7.66
N THR A 39 8.09 15.85 -6.96
CA THR A 39 8.13 16.03 -5.51
C THR A 39 8.06 14.68 -4.80
N THR A 40 8.86 14.53 -3.75
CA THR A 40 8.95 13.30 -2.95
C THR A 40 8.64 13.57 -1.48
N TYR A 41 7.88 12.68 -0.86
CA TYR A 41 7.45 12.80 0.53
C TYR A 41 7.72 11.49 1.29
N GLY A 42 8.15 11.57 2.55
CA GLY A 42 8.25 10.41 3.44
C GLY A 42 6.96 10.21 4.22
N TYR A 43 6.51 8.96 4.35
CA TYR A 43 5.28 8.60 5.05
C TYR A 43 5.49 7.37 5.94
N PHE A 44 4.70 7.23 7.00
CA PHE A 44 4.57 5.98 7.75
C PHE A 44 3.65 4.98 7.02
N ALA A 45 2.53 5.49 6.50
CA ALA A 45 1.62 4.75 5.65
C ALA A 45 0.99 5.72 4.64
N ASN A 46 0.72 5.25 3.43
CA ASN A 46 0.11 6.06 2.40
C ASN A 46 -0.67 5.18 1.41
N GLY A 47 -1.76 5.73 0.86
CA GLY A 47 -2.56 5.12 -0.20
C GLY A 47 -2.59 5.98 -1.45
N ILE A 48 -2.43 5.34 -2.62
CA ILE A 48 -2.50 5.99 -3.94
C ILE A 48 -3.61 5.38 -4.80
N GLY A 49 -4.03 6.09 -5.84
CA GLY A 49 -5.04 5.61 -6.78
C GLY A 49 -6.49 5.93 -6.36
N LYS A 50 -7.42 5.08 -6.79
CA LYS A 50 -8.85 5.24 -6.56
C LYS A 50 -9.20 4.80 -5.13
N GLY A 51 -10.06 5.55 -4.43
CA GLY A 51 -10.38 5.29 -3.02
C GLY A 51 -9.31 5.75 -2.03
N LYS A 52 -8.28 6.49 -2.49
CA LYS A 52 -7.17 6.96 -1.62
C LYS A 52 -7.62 7.75 -0.39
N GLN A 53 -8.73 8.49 -0.49
CA GLN A 53 -9.22 9.29 0.63
C GLN A 53 -9.71 8.41 1.78
N ILE A 54 -10.51 7.39 1.48
CA ILE A 54 -11.01 6.41 2.46
C ILE A 54 -9.81 5.63 3.02
N CYS A 55 -8.91 5.17 2.15
CA CYS A 55 -7.70 4.46 2.55
C CYS A 55 -6.86 5.25 3.56
N LYS A 56 -6.59 6.54 3.28
CA LYS A 56 -5.82 7.40 4.20
C LYS A 56 -6.49 7.55 5.56
N ASN A 57 -7.80 7.79 5.58
CA ASN A 57 -8.56 7.96 6.82
C ASN A 57 -8.49 6.70 7.71
N GLU A 58 -8.51 5.49 7.13
CA GLU A 58 -8.36 4.25 7.91
C GLU A 58 -6.92 3.98 8.32
N LEU A 59 -5.94 4.30 7.47
CA LEU A 59 -4.51 4.16 7.80
C LEU A 59 -4.12 5.06 8.99
N GLU A 60 -4.70 6.25 9.11
CA GLU A 60 -4.44 7.17 10.23
C GLU A 60 -4.91 6.63 11.59
N LYS A 61 -5.88 5.70 11.60
CA LYS A 61 -6.37 5.08 12.84
C LYS A 61 -5.43 4.00 13.38
N ILE A 62 -4.49 3.52 12.57
CA ILE A 62 -3.62 2.40 12.92
C ILE A 62 -2.29 2.93 13.46
N ASN A 63 -1.90 2.46 14.64
CA ASN A 63 -0.56 2.73 15.16
C ASN A 63 0.43 1.65 14.69
N PHE A 64 1.14 1.94 13.59
CA PHE A 64 2.10 1.02 12.98
C PHE A 64 3.31 0.70 13.86
N SER A 65 3.61 1.50 14.89
CA SER A 65 4.74 1.22 15.79
C SER A 65 4.43 0.14 16.84
N GLN A 66 3.17 -0.29 16.95
CA GLN A 66 2.70 -1.21 17.99
C GLN A 66 2.20 -2.55 17.43
N ILE A 67 2.20 -2.72 16.11
CA ILE A 67 1.69 -3.92 15.44
C ILE A 67 2.81 -4.67 14.71
N THR A 68 2.61 -5.96 14.55
CA THR A 68 3.50 -6.81 13.76
C THR A 68 3.21 -6.67 12.26
N CYS A 69 4.17 -7.07 11.40
CA CYS A 69 3.96 -7.08 9.95
C CYS A 69 2.77 -7.98 9.55
N GLU A 70 2.58 -9.11 10.21
CA GLU A 70 1.45 -10.00 9.94
C GLU A 70 0.09 -9.37 10.26
N GLU A 71 -0.02 -8.69 11.39
CA GLU A 71 -1.24 -7.96 11.77
C GLU A 71 -1.49 -6.79 10.81
N ALA A 72 -0.43 -6.10 10.39
CA ALA A 72 -0.51 -5.04 9.38
C ALA A 72 -1.05 -5.56 8.05
N LEU A 73 -0.65 -6.76 7.60
CA LEU A 73 -1.18 -7.36 6.37
C LEU A 73 -2.70 -7.59 6.45
N VAL A 74 -3.20 -8.09 7.58
CA VAL A 74 -4.65 -8.28 7.79
C VAL A 74 -5.37 -6.93 7.71
N LYS A 75 -4.86 -5.91 8.40
CA LYS A 75 -5.43 -4.55 8.39
C LYS A 75 -5.43 -3.92 7.00
N LEU A 76 -4.37 -4.09 6.22
CA LEU A 76 -4.29 -3.59 4.85
C LEU A 76 -5.34 -4.25 3.94
N VAL A 77 -5.58 -5.55 4.10
CA VAL A 77 -6.63 -6.26 3.35
C VAL A 77 -8.03 -5.77 3.75
N GLU A 78 -8.28 -5.55 5.06
CA GLU A 78 -9.54 -4.93 5.54
C GLU A 78 -9.78 -3.56 4.86
N ILE A 79 -8.73 -2.72 4.78
CA ILE A 79 -8.83 -1.38 4.16
C ILE A 79 -9.05 -1.46 2.65
N ILE A 80 -8.37 -2.37 1.94
CA ILE A 80 -8.52 -2.53 0.49
C ILE A 80 -9.94 -2.98 0.15
N ASP A 81 -10.50 -3.94 0.89
CA ASP A 81 -11.86 -4.42 0.65
C ASP A 81 -12.90 -3.32 0.94
N LEU A 82 -12.70 -2.54 2.01
CA LEU A 82 -13.52 -1.35 2.28
C LEU A 82 -13.47 -0.33 1.12
N CYS A 83 -12.28 -0.03 0.61
CA CYS A 83 -12.11 0.90 -0.52
C CYS A 83 -12.75 0.37 -1.82
N HIS A 84 -12.78 -0.96 -2.00
CA HIS A 84 -13.43 -1.59 -3.13
C HIS A 84 -14.96 -1.71 -2.96
N GLY A 85 -15.48 -1.67 -1.73
CA GLY A 85 -16.90 -1.79 -1.42
C GLY A 85 -17.81 -0.76 -2.13
N GLU A 86 -17.26 0.37 -2.57
CA GLU A 86 -17.96 1.35 -3.43
C GLU A 86 -18.14 0.89 -4.89
N TRP A 87 -17.46 -0.19 -5.31
CA TRP A 87 -17.27 -0.60 -6.71
C TRP A 87 -17.47 -2.12 -6.91
N LYS A 88 -18.50 -2.68 -6.25
CA LYS A 88 -18.79 -4.14 -6.17
C LYS A 88 -19.04 -4.84 -7.51
N ASP A 89 -19.21 -4.10 -8.60
CA ASP A 89 -19.62 -4.69 -9.89
C ASP A 89 -18.49 -5.39 -10.65
N LYS A 90 -17.24 -5.28 -10.20
CA LYS A 90 -16.09 -5.92 -10.86
C LYS A 90 -15.33 -6.84 -9.91
N PRO A 91 -15.03 -8.08 -10.34
CA PRO A 91 -14.11 -8.94 -9.59
C PRO A 91 -12.74 -8.26 -9.54
N TYR A 92 -12.06 -8.41 -8.41
CA TYR A 92 -10.74 -7.83 -8.18
C TYR A 92 -9.84 -8.86 -7.48
N GLU A 93 -8.53 -8.74 -7.69
CA GLU A 93 -7.52 -9.55 -7.01
C GLU A 93 -6.68 -8.65 -6.11
N ILE A 94 -6.33 -9.18 -4.94
CA ILE A 94 -5.40 -8.54 -4.02
C ILE A 94 -4.03 -9.20 -4.18
N GLU A 95 -3.01 -8.35 -4.37
CA GLU A 95 -1.61 -8.75 -4.32
C GLU A 95 -0.94 -8.09 -3.11
N LEU A 96 -0.16 -8.89 -2.37
CA LEU A 96 0.54 -8.43 -1.17
C LEU A 96 2.02 -8.77 -1.30
N SER A 97 2.86 -7.81 -0.94
CA SER A 97 4.30 -7.99 -0.80
C SER A 97 4.73 -7.33 0.51
N TRP A 98 5.78 -7.88 1.10
CA TRP A 98 6.29 -7.41 2.38
C TRP A 98 7.81 -7.45 2.41
N ILE A 99 8.35 -6.62 3.29
CA ILE A 99 9.77 -6.55 3.62
C ILE A 99 9.85 -6.53 5.14
N SER A 100 10.59 -7.48 5.71
CA SER A 100 10.77 -7.57 7.16
C SER A 100 12.03 -8.37 7.47
N GLU A 101 12.39 -8.44 8.75
CA GLU A 101 13.49 -9.30 9.20
C GLU A 101 13.28 -10.76 8.81
N LYS A 102 12.02 -11.24 8.79
CA LYS A 102 11.64 -12.60 8.36
C LYS A 102 11.94 -12.84 6.88
N THR A 103 11.94 -11.80 6.07
CA THR A 103 12.27 -11.91 4.65
C THR A 103 13.76 -11.67 4.37
N ASN A 104 14.58 -11.60 5.42
CA ASN A 104 15.98 -11.15 5.36
C ASN A 104 16.11 -9.77 4.72
N ASN A 105 15.18 -8.84 5.01
CA ASN A 105 15.20 -7.47 4.49
C ASN A 105 15.15 -7.39 2.96
N ILE A 106 14.60 -8.44 2.32
CA ILE A 106 14.38 -8.49 0.88
C ILE A 106 12.87 -8.46 0.63
N VAL A 107 12.44 -7.72 -0.39
CA VAL A 107 11.04 -7.69 -0.81
C VAL A 107 10.64 -9.08 -1.29
N LYS A 108 9.64 -9.68 -0.63
CA LYS A 108 9.04 -10.95 -1.05
C LYS A 108 7.54 -10.78 -1.27
N LYS A 109 7.00 -11.52 -2.23
CA LYS A 109 5.55 -11.70 -2.34
C LYS A 109 5.08 -12.53 -1.16
N VAL A 110 3.90 -12.24 -0.64
CA VAL A 110 3.27 -13.07 0.38
C VAL A 110 2.84 -14.39 -0.26
N ASP A 111 3.11 -15.51 0.42
CA ASP A 111 2.76 -16.84 -0.08
C ASP A 111 1.26 -16.97 -0.34
N LYS A 112 0.90 -17.74 -1.37
CA LYS A 112 -0.50 -17.89 -1.79
C LYS A 112 -1.40 -18.41 -0.67
N GLU A 113 -0.92 -19.38 0.11
CA GLU A 113 -1.66 -19.96 1.24
C GLU A 113 -1.92 -18.92 2.34
N MET A 114 -0.89 -18.15 2.70
CA MET A 114 -1.01 -17.07 3.69
C MET A 114 -1.94 -15.96 3.20
N LYS A 115 -1.79 -15.55 1.93
CA LYS A 115 -2.67 -14.58 1.27
C LYS A 115 -4.13 -15.02 1.34
N GLN A 116 -4.42 -16.27 0.96
CA GLN A 116 -5.77 -16.80 0.97
C GLN A 116 -6.35 -16.84 2.38
N LYS A 117 -5.57 -17.32 3.35
CA LYS A 117 -5.97 -17.35 4.77
C LYS A 117 -6.35 -15.97 5.31
N ILE A 118 -5.57 -14.93 4.98
CA ILE A 118 -5.86 -13.55 5.39
C ILE A 118 -7.15 -13.04 4.74
N ILE A 119 -7.33 -13.28 3.43
CA ILE A 119 -8.54 -12.87 2.71
C ILE A 119 -9.78 -13.55 3.30
N ASP A 120 -9.70 -14.85 3.58
CA ASP A 120 -10.81 -15.60 4.16
C ASP A 120 -11.13 -15.12 5.58
N GLN A 121 -10.12 -14.80 6.38
CA GLN A 121 -10.29 -14.22 7.71
C GLN A 121 -11.04 -12.88 7.65
N VAL A 122 -10.67 -12.00 6.73
CA VAL A 122 -11.32 -10.68 6.58
C VAL A 122 -12.77 -10.85 6.11
N ARG A 123 -13.02 -11.73 5.15
CA ARG A 123 -14.39 -12.02 4.65
C ARG A 123 -15.28 -12.60 5.75
N ASN A 124 -14.78 -13.54 6.55
CA ASN A 124 -15.54 -14.14 7.65
C ASN A 124 -15.89 -13.12 8.73
N LYS A 125 -14.98 -12.21 9.03
CA LYS A 125 -15.21 -11.16 10.03
C LYS A 125 -16.35 -10.21 9.63
N GLN A 126 -16.45 -9.86 8.35
CA GLN A 126 -17.56 -9.05 7.84
C GLN A 126 -18.92 -9.76 7.90
N ILE A 127 -18.96 -11.09 7.83
CA ILE A 127 -20.20 -11.86 7.98
C ILE A 127 -20.72 -11.81 9.42
N HIS A 128 -19.83 -11.69 10.41
CA HIS A 128 -20.20 -11.64 11.82
C HIS A 128 -20.51 -10.24 12.36
N GLU A 129 -20.07 -9.19 11.66
CA GLU A 129 -20.38 -7.79 12.00
C GLU A 129 -21.68 -7.28 11.34
N ASN A 130 -22.33 -8.08 10.48
CA ASN A 130 -23.66 -7.85 9.91
C ASN A 130 -24.72 -8.75 10.58
#